data_AF-A0A2N5AGV6-F1
#
_entry.id   AF-A0A2N5AGV6-F1
#
_cell.length_a   1.000
_cell.length_b   1.000
_cell.length_c   1.000
_cell.angle_alpha   90.00
_cell.angle_beta   90.00
_cell.angle_gamma   90.00
#
_symmetry.space_group_name_H-M   'P 1'
#
loop_
_entity.id
_entity.type
_entity.pdbx_description
1 polymer ?
#
loop_
_entity_poly.entity_id
_entity_poly.type
_entity_poly.pdbx_seq_one_letter_code
_entity_poly.pdbx_strand_id
1 'polypeptide(L)'
;TTKRIVVSIQNHDTLDFLRPDDVIEISCDLSRDGLKPVTPVKVPTAQKNMISCVKEYERLAVAAILQQDKSLAVRALMAHPLIGSYSLAKTLVEAYLDDEQFAAWQ
;
A
#
# COMPACT_ATOMS: atom_id res chain seq x y z
N THR A 1 32.62 -4.22 -3.36
CA THR A 1 32.21 -2.94 -2.76
C THR A 1 30.71 -2.94 -2.62
N THR A 2 30.22 -2.72 -1.42
CA THR A 2 28.78 -2.59 -1.15
C THR A 2 28.38 -1.13 -1.31
N LYS A 3 27.28 -0.84 -2.00
CA LYS A 3 26.70 0.51 -2.10
C LYS A 3 25.36 0.55 -1.37
N ARG A 4 25.11 1.61 -0.60
CA ARG A 4 23.82 1.84 0.06
C ARG A 4 22.89 2.58 -0.90
N ILE A 5 21.71 2.02 -1.17
CA ILE A 5 20.65 2.65 -1.97
C ILE A 5 19.30 2.48 -1.29
N VAL A 6 18.31 3.29 -1.67
CA VAL A 6 16.92 3.12 -1.23
C VAL A 6 16.12 2.57 -2.41
N VAL A 7 15.40 1.48 -2.18
CA VAL A 7 14.65 0.77 -3.24
C VAL A 7 13.35 0.20 -2.69
N SER A 8 12.39 -0.01 -3.58
CA SER A 8 11.16 -0.73 -3.31
C SER A 8 11.34 -2.23 -3.55
N ILE A 9 11.15 -3.04 -2.51
CA ILE A 9 11.29 -4.50 -2.55
C ILE A 9 10.18 -5.17 -1.72
N GLN A 10 9.99 -6.48 -1.87
CA GLN A 10 9.11 -7.24 -1.00
C GLN A 10 9.61 -7.23 0.45
N ASN A 11 8.68 -7.12 1.39
CA ASN A 11 8.96 -7.01 2.81
C ASN A 11 9.64 -8.26 3.38
N HIS A 12 9.18 -9.45 2.98
CA HIS A 12 9.51 -10.72 3.62
C HIS A 12 9.35 -10.64 5.15
N ASP A 13 10.44 -10.68 5.91
CA ASP A 13 10.49 -10.59 7.37
C ASP A 13 11.12 -9.27 7.85
N THR A 14 11.30 -8.28 6.97
CA THR A 14 11.98 -7.01 7.27
C THR A 14 11.20 -6.15 8.25
N LEU A 15 9.92 -5.91 8.00
CA LEU A 15 9.02 -5.16 8.88
C LEU A 15 7.94 -6.10 9.44
N ASP A 16 8.04 -6.37 10.74
CA ASP A 16 7.22 -7.34 11.51
C ASP A 16 5.70 -7.10 11.47
N PHE A 17 5.28 -5.90 11.09
CA PHE A 17 3.87 -5.47 11.08
C PHE A 17 3.25 -5.47 9.68
N LEU A 18 4.00 -5.85 8.65
CA LEU A 18 3.56 -5.94 7.26
C LEU A 18 3.57 -7.39 6.78
N ARG A 19 2.79 -7.69 5.75
CA ARG A 19 2.75 -9.01 5.12
C ARG A 19 4.05 -9.25 4.34
N PRO A 20 4.48 -10.51 4.14
CA PRO A 20 5.73 -10.81 3.43
C PRO A 20 5.77 -10.33 1.97
N ASP A 21 4.62 -10.23 1.32
CA ASP A 21 4.45 -9.82 -0.07
C ASP A 21 4.22 -8.32 -0.24
N ASP A 22 4.07 -7.56 0.85
CA ASP A 22 3.95 -6.10 0.76
C ASP A 22 5.24 -5.48 0.23
N VAL A 23 5.10 -4.50 -0.66
CA VAL A 23 6.25 -3.70 -1.10
C VAL A 23 6.60 -2.65 -0.04
N ILE A 24 7.88 -2.58 0.35
CA ILE A 24 8.45 -1.58 1.26
C ILE A 24 9.54 -0.80 0.54
N GLU A 25 9.64 0.50 0.82
CA GLU A 25 10.78 1.31 0.40
C GLU A 25 11.78 1.40 1.56
N ILE A 26 12.97 0.81 1.37
CA ILE A 26 13.96 0.68 2.44
C ILE A 26 15.39 0.81 1.93
N SER A 27 16.27 1.28 2.81
CA SER A 27 17.71 1.19 2.63
C SER A 27 18.15 -0.26 2.41
N CYS A 28 18.88 -0.50 1.34
CA CYS A 28 19.47 -1.78 0.99
C CYS A 28 20.96 -1.65 0.71
N ASP A 29 21.70 -2.67 1.13
CA ASP A 29 23.09 -2.87 0.77
C ASP A 29 23.15 -3.66 -0.55
N LEU A 30 23.58 -3.00 -1.63
CA LEU A 30 23.74 -3.58 -2.95
C LEU A 30 25.14 -4.20 -3.09
N SER A 31 25.18 -5.51 -3.37
CA SER A 31 26.40 -6.27 -3.69
C SER A 31 26.22 -7.10 -4.97
N ARG A 32 27.22 -7.92 -5.32
CA ARG A 32 27.10 -8.90 -6.41
C ARG A 32 26.08 -10.01 -6.11
N ASP A 33 25.78 -10.24 -4.85
CA ASP A 33 24.84 -11.26 -4.37
C ASP A 33 23.39 -10.74 -4.37
N GLY A 34 23.18 -9.46 -4.73
CA GLY A 34 21.87 -8.82 -4.83
C GLY A 34 21.66 -7.70 -3.81
N LEU A 35 20.39 -7.44 -3.52
CA LEU A 35 19.94 -6.43 -2.57
C LEU A 35 19.69 -7.08 -1.22
N LYS A 36 20.36 -6.58 -0.18
CA LYS A 36 20.08 -6.98 1.20
C LYS A 36 19.42 -5.81 1.95
N PRO A 37 18.19 -5.99 2.50
CA PRO A 37 17.54 -4.96 3.30
C PRO A 37 18.35 -4.64 4.55
N VAL A 38 18.35 -3.37 4.95
CA VAL A 38 18.92 -2.91 6.20
C VAL A 38 17.79 -2.77 7.21
N THR A 39 17.51 -3.87 7.92
CA THR A 39 16.39 -3.97 8.86
C THR A 39 16.53 -2.97 10.01
N PRO A 40 15.53 -2.09 10.24
CA PRO A 40 15.55 -1.17 11.36
C PRO A 40 15.36 -1.94 12.67
N VAL A 41 16.08 -1.54 13.71
CA VAL A 41 15.92 -2.11 15.06
C VAL A 41 14.50 -1.91 15.59
N LYS A 42 13.90 -0.74 15.28
CA LYS A 42 12.53 -0.41 15.67
C LYS A 42 11.95 0.65 14.72
N VAL A 43 10.71 0.43 14.30
CA VAL A 43 9.87 1.48 13.72
C VAL A 43 8.97 2.03 14.83
N PRO A 44 8.94 3.34 15.10
CA PRO A 44 8.09 3.87 16.16
C PRO A 44 6.60 3.71 15.83
N THR A 45 5.77 3.59 16.87
CA THR A 45 4.35 3.18 16.75
C THR A 45 3.54 4.10 15.84
N ALA A 46 3.75 5.42 15.91
CA ALA A 46 3.04 6.38 15.07
C ALA A 46 3.30 6.12 13.57
N GLN A 47 4.55 5.83 13.20
CA GLN A 47 4.93 5.49 11.83
C GLN A 47 4.37 4.13 11.42
N LYS A 48 4.41 3.11 12.31
CA LYS A 48 3.77 1.81 12.03
C LYS A 48 2.29 1.99 11.67
N ASN A 49 1.56 2.76 12.48
CA ASN A 49 0.13 3.00 12.25
C ASN A 49 -0.13 3.67 10.88
N MET A 50 0.65 4.70 10.55
CA MET A 50 0.50 5.41 9.27
C MET A 50 0.82 4.53 8.07
N ILE A 51 1.92 3.76 8.14
CA ILE A 51 2.32 2.82 7.09
C ILE A 51 1.24 1.74 6.91
N SER A 52 0.70 1.20 8.00
CA SER A 52 -0.35 0.17 7.95
C SER A 52 -1.64 0.67 7.29
N CYS A 53 -2.07 1.91 7.57
CA CYS A 53 -3.27 2.47 6.93
C CYS A 53 -3.07 2.62 5.42
N VAL A 54 -1.93 3.17 4.99
CA VAL A 54 -1.63 3.35 3.56
C VAL A 54 -1.48 1.99 2.87
N LYS A 55 -0.81 1.01 3.50
CA LYS A 55 -0.67 -0.32 2.92
C LYS A 55 -2.02 -1.04 2.77
N GLU A 56 -2.93 -0.88 3.74
CA GLU A 56 -4.27 -1.45 3.61
C GLU A 56 -5.06 -0.81 2.47
N TYR A 57 -4.96 0.52 2.31
CA TYR A 57 -5.50 1.22 1.14
C TYR A 57 -4.94 0.63 -0.16
N GLU A 58 -3.62 0.44 -0.29
CA GLU A 58 -3.00 -0.09 -1.50
C GLU A 58 -3.50 -1.50 -1.83
N ARG A 59 -3.60 -2.39 -0.83
CA ARG A 59 -4.11 -3.75 -1.03
C ARG A 59 -5.57 -3.75 -1.49
N LEU A 60 -6.41 -2.96 -0.82
CA LEU A 60 -7.83 -2.85 -1.16
C LEU A 60 -8.04 -2.21 -2.53
N ALA A 61 -7.25 -1.19 -2.89
CA ALA A 61 -7.31 -0.52 -4.18
C ALA A 61 -6.92 -1.49 -5.32
N VAL A 62 -5.84 -2.26 -5.15
CA VAL A 62 -5.46 -3.30 -6.11
C VAL A 62 -6.58 -4.35 -6.24
N ALA A 63 -7.13 -4.82 -5.13
CA ALA A 63 -8.22 -5.79 -5.16
C ALA A 63 -9.47 -5.23 -5.86
N ALA A 64 -9.83 -3.97 -5.60
CA ALA A 64 -10.93 -3.28 -6.23
C ALA A 64 -10.75 -3.18 -7.74
N ILE A 65 -9.55 -2.82 -8.22
CA ILE A 65 -9.24 -2.72 -9.65
C ILE A 65 -9.30 -4.08 -10.33
N LEU A 66 -8.66 -5.11 -9.74
CA LEU A 66 -8.61 -6.45 -10.32
C LEU A 66 -9.98 -7.12 -10.37
N GLN A 67 -10.84 -6.84 -9.40
CA GLN A 67 -12.20 -7.40 -9.30
C GLN A 67 -13.27 -6.48 -9.89
N GLN A 68 -12.90 -5.25 -10.26
CA GLN A 68 -13.81 -4.18 -10.67
C GLN A 68 -14.97 -3.99 -9.67
N ASP A 69 -14.64 -3.96 -8.36
CA ASP A 69 -15.60 -3.94 -7.26
C ASP A 69 -15.62 -2.56 -6.56
N LYS A 70 -16.77 -1.89 -6.61
CA LYS A 70 -17.01 -0.56 -6.01
C LYS A 70 -16.96 -0.60 -4.50
N SER A 71 -17.46 -1.66 -3.87
CA SER A 71 -17.42 -1.82 -2.41
C SER A 71 -15.97 -1.88 -1.91
N LEU A 72 -15.11 -2.62 -2.61
CA LEU A 72 -13.68 -2.65 -2.32
C LEU A 72 -13.02 -1.29 -2.53
N ALA A 73 -13.38 -0.55 -3.59
CA ALA A 73 -12.87 0.80 -3.81
C ALA A 73 -13.28 1.76 -2.68
N VAL A 74 -14.53 1.70 -2.21
CA VAL A 74 -15.00 2.51 -1.09
C VAL A 74 -14.22 2.16 0.19
N ARG A 75 -14.02 0.87 0.46
CA ARG A 75 -13.22 0.41 1.60
C ARG A 75 -11.76 0.88 1.50
N ALA A 76 -11.18 0.87 0.30
CA ALA A 76 -9.84 1.39 0.08
C ALA A 76 -9.77 2.86 0.47
N LEU A 77 -10.64 3.70 -0.09
CA LEU A 77 -10.67 5.13 0.22
C LEU A 77 -10.96 5.40 1.70
N MET A 78 -11.80 4.61 2.37
CA MET A 78 -11.99 4.72 3.82
C MET A 78 -10.72 4.44 4.63
N ALA A 79 -9.90 3.47 4.21
CA ALA A 79 -8.63 3.15 4.87
C ALA A 79 -7.58 4.25 4.68
N HIS A 80 -7.71 5.07 3.63
CA HIS A 80 -6.75 6.12 3.33
C HIS A 80 -6.79 7.26 4.38
N PRO A 81 -5.67 7.63 5.03
CA PRO A 81 -5.65 8.59 6.15
C PRO A 81 -6.21 9.98 5.83
N LEU A 82 -6.16 10.40 4.56
CA LEU A 82 -6.68 11.71 4.12
C LEU A 82 -8.18 11.71 3.81
N ILE A 83 -8.86 10.56 3.88
CA ILE A 83 -10.30 10.44 3.58
C ILE A 83 -11.03 10.01 4.85
N GLY A 84 -10.74 8.81 5.39
CA GLY A 84 -11.20 8.36 6.71
C GLY A 84 -12.73 8.38 6.95
N SER A 85 -13.54 8.52 5.90
CA SER A 85 -14.98 8.76 5.97
C SER A 85 -15.71 7.96 4.90
N TYR A 86 -16.71 7.17 5.31
CA TYR A 86 -17.50 6.35 4.40
C TYR A 86 -18.29 7.19 3.39
N SER A 87 -18.95 8.25 3.85
CA SER A 87 -19.78 9.09 2.97
C SER A 87 -18.92 9.76 1.90
N LEU A 88 -17.78 10.33 2.29
CA LEU A 88 -16.84 10.93 1.35
C LEU A 88 -16.26 9.89 0.39
N ALA A 89 -15.82 8.73 0.90
CA ALA A 89 -15.29 7.65 0.08
C ALA A 89 -16.31 7.19 -0.97
N LYS A 90 -17.57 7.02 -0.59
CA LYS A 90 -18.66 6.65 -1.51
C LYS A 90 -18.86 7.71 -2.61
N THR A 91 -18.98 8.97 -2.23
CA THR A 91 -19.13 10.07 -3.20
C THR A 91 -17.95 10.13 -4.18
N LEU A 92 -16.73 9.94 -3.69
CA LEU A 92 -15.53 9.93 -4.53
C LEU A 92 -15.52 8.74 -5.50
N VAL A 93 -15.83 7.52 -5.04
CA VAL A 93 -15.87 6.34 -5.91
C VAL A 93 -16.95 6.49 -6.99
N GLU A 94 -18.13 6.98 -6.64
CA GLU A 94 -19.20 7.25 -7.61
C GLU A 94 -18.73 8.26 -8.66
N ALA A 95 -18.10 9.37 -8.23
CA ALA A 95 -17.60 10.40 -9.14
C ALA A 95 -16.44 9.90 -10.04
N TYR A 96 -15.52 9.08 -9.53
CA TYR A 96 -14.41 8.55 -10.31
C TYR A 96 -14.83 7.49 -11.33
N LEU A 97 -15.96 6.82 -11.11
CA LEU A 97 -16.47 5.76 -11.97
C LEU A 97 -17.65 6.22 -12.85
N ASP A 98 -17.96 7.52 -12.90
CA ASP A 98 -19.06 8.11 -13.68
C ASP A 98 -18.76 8.23 -15.20
N ASP A 99 -17.75 7.49 -15.68
CA ASP A 99 -17.38 7.44 -17.10
C ASP A 99 -17.70 6.06 -17.69
N GLU A 100 -18.14 6.04 -18.95
CA GLU A 100 -18.46 4.82 -19.69
C GLU A 100 -17.32 3.80 -19.68
N GLN A 101 -16.07 4.25 -19.65
CA GLN A 101 -14.91 3.35 -19.59
C GLN A 101 -14.89 2.47 -18.32
N PHE A 102 -15.64 2.84 -17.29
CA PHE A 102 -15.75 2.11 -16.03
C PHE A 102 -17.10 1.39 -15.85
N ALA A 103 -17.92 1.28 -16.89
CA ALA A 103 -19.25 0.65 -16.82
C ALA A 103 -19.23 -0.83 -16.34
N ALA A 104 -18.09 -1.51 -16.46
CA ALA A 104 -17.91 -2.89 -15.98
C ALA A 104 -17.86 -3.03 -14.45
N TRP A 105 -17.57 -1.93 -13.73
CA TRP A 105 -17.45 -1.94 -12.27
C TRP A 105 -18.79 -2.20 -11.58
N GLN A 106 -18.81 -3.19 -10.70
CA GLN A 106 -19.98 -3.63 -9.93
C GLN A 106 -19.99 -3.02 -8.54
#